data_AF-A0A9D4R5F8-F1
#
_entry.id   AF-A0A9D4R5F8-F1
#
_cell.length_a   1.000
_cell.length_b   1.000
_cell.length_c   1.000
_cell.angle_alpha   90.00
_cell.angle_beta   90.00
_cell.angle_gamma   90.00
#
_symmetry.space_group_name_H-M   'P 1'
#
loop_
_entity.id
_entity.type
_entity.pdbx_description
1 polymer ?
#
loop_
_entity_poly.entity_id
_entity_poly.type
_entity_poly.pdbx_seq_one_letter_code
_entity_poly.pdbx_strand_id
1 'polypeptide(L)'
;MEESVLLKLCSKAKIDRDKGYQDLEEYIGRADDASVHLFQSRLVDMLLQGSSEWETRHGALMGSKAIILARMTPQELISSLLEKAFELADDSEFRVRIAAGEVIGSLCGMYGSDIYRDCRENVLQSIFVNLERDPLTDSAMGEQEETDKLIEKLSSSPSGERRYSADAAQIFHDTAGWKSLETWMKCLQSIIEGLGHNFNPFVDQALLDLIFRALTHTNRFVRETGYYVCASLVACGCVRDGSGTALLDEENAILKYGHQFSEHLCKGLADNWSQVRLASSVATRTFLQSLPSDEARHQFFPTLLPRMCLN
;
A
#
# COMPACT_ATOMS: atom_id res chain seq x y z
N MET A 1 26.47 8.66 -17.91
CA MET A 1 25.51 9.10 -16.87
C MET A 1 24.50 7.99 -16.63
N GLU A 2 23.78 7.58 -17.68
CA GLU A 2 22.85 6.44 -17.71
C GLU A 2 23.34 5.18 -16.95
N GLU A 3 24.50 4.62 -17.32
CA GLU A 3 25.06 3.41 -16.68
C GLU A 3 25.32 3.61 -15.18
N SER A 4 25.77 4.81 -14.79
CA SER A 4 26.02 5.11 -13.38
C SER A 4 24.73 5.22 -12.58
N VAL A 5 23.63 5.68 -13.20
CA VAL A 5 22.31 5.73 -12.56
C VAL A 5 21.79 4.31 -12.37
N LEU A 6 21.89 3.48 -13.41
CA LEU A 6 21.43 2.10 -13.37
C LEU A 6 22.14 1.26 -12.30
N LEU A 7 23.47 1.39 -12.21
CA LEU A 7 24.28 0.72 -11.18
C LEU A 7 23.87 1.13 -9.76
N LYS A 8 23.54 2.41 -9.54
CA LYS A 8 23.08 2.89 -8.23
C LYS A 8 21.69 2.38 -7.89
N LEU A 9 20.75 2.39 -8.84
CA LEU A 9 19.39 1.88 -8.65
C LEU A 9 19.36 0.41 -8.22
N CYS A 10 20.32 -0.39 -8.70
CA CYS A 10 20.45 -1.81 -8.40
C CYS A 10 21.49 -2.10 -7.30
N SER A 11 21.99 -1.08 -6.60
CA SER A 11 23.01 -1.26 -5.55
C SER A 11 22.46 -2.07 -4.38
N LYS A 12 23.33 -2.83 -3.70
CA LYS A 12 23.01 -3.52 -2.44
C LYS A 12 22.77 -2.54 -1.29
N ALA A 13 23.42 -1.38 -1.32
CA ALA A 13 23.25 -0.35 -0.30
C ALA A 13 21.99 0.48 -0.56
N LYS A 14 21.11 0.58 0.44
CA LYS A 14 19.87 1.39 0.33
C LYS A 14 20.17 2.85 -0.03
N ILE A 15 21.18 3.44 0.62
CA ILE A 15 21.55 4.84 0.40
C ILE A 15 21.93 5.12 -1.05
N ASP A 16 22.59 4.16 -1.72
CA ASP A 16 22.95 4.29 -3.13
C ASP A 16 21.72 4.16 -4.03
N ARG A 17 20.78 3.26 -3.70
CA ARG A 17 19.52 3.15 -4.44
C ARG A 17 18.68 4.41 -4.34
N ASP A 18 18.55 4.97 -3.13
CA ASP A 18 17.86 6.23 -2.88
C ASP A 18 18.53 7.36 -3.68
N LYS A 19 19.86 7.39 -3.72
CA LYS A 19 20.61 8.36 -4.52
C LYS A 19 20.44 8.12 -6.03
N GLY A 20 20.42 6.86 -6.46
CA GLY A 20 20.19 6.47 -7.84
C GLY A 20 18.83 6.90 -8.36
N TYR A 21 17.79 6.82 -7.52
CA TYR A 21 16.46 7.33 -7.85
C TYR A 21 16.46 8.85 -8.07
N GLN A 22 17.09 9.60 -7.17
CA GLN A 22 17.22 11.06 -7.32
C GLN A 22 18.03 11.43 -8.57
N ASP A 23 19.13 10.73 -8.82
CA ASP A 23 19.97 10.95 -10.01
C ASP A 23 19.20 10.61 -11.30
N LEU A 24 18.29 9.62 -11.26
CA LEU A 24 17.40 9.30 -12.38
C LEU A 24 16.39 10.42 -12.64
N GLU A 25 15.74 10.96 -11.61
CA GLU A 25 14.80 12.08 -11.77
C GLU A 25 15.49 13.30 -12.41
N GLU A 26 16.72 13.61 -11.98
CA GLU A 26 17.54 14.68 -12.56
C GLU A 26 17.95 14.38 -14.01
N TYR A 27 18.26 13.12 -14.32
CA TYR A 27 18.60 12.68 -15.68
C TYR A 27 17.40 12.80 -16.62
N ILE A 28 16.22 12.31 -16.22
CA ILE A 28 14.99 12.38 -17.01
C ILE A 28 14.63 13.83 -17.34
N GLY A 29 14.80 14.75 -16.40
CA GLY A 29 14.52 16.18 -16.62
C GLY A 29 15.46 16.90 -17.60
N ARG A 30 16.55 16.24 -18.04
CA ARG A 30 17.57 16.82 -18.95
C ARG A 30 17.79 16.03 -20.23
N ALA A 31 17.49 14.74 -20.21
CA ALA A 31 17.68 13.84 -21.33
C ALA A 31 16.64 14.12 -22.44
N ASP A 32 16.94 13.71 -23.67
CA ASP A 32 15.96 13.69 -24.74
C ASP A 32 15.07 12.43 -24.64
N ASP A 33 13.89 12.50 -25.28
CA ASP A 33 12.91 11.41 -25.25
C ASP A 33 13.51 10.08 -25.72
N ALA A 34 14.38 10.12 -26.73
CA ALA A 34 15.05 8.93 -27.26
C ALA A 34 15.93 8.23 -26.21
N SER A 35 16.70 8.99 -25.42
CA SER A 35 17.54 8.41 -24.38
C SER A 35 16.70 7.85 -23.22
N VAL A 36 15.62 8.54 -22.83
CA VAL A 36 14.72 8.05 -21.77
C VAL A 36 14.00 6.78 -22.23
N HIS A 37 13.57 6.70 -23.49
CA HIS A 37 12.98 5.49 -24.06
C HIS A 37 13.97 4.32 -24.07
N LEU A 38 15.21 4.55 -24.48
CA LEU A 38 16.24 3.50 -24.44
C LEU A 38 16.47 3.01 -23.00
N PHE A 39 16.49 3.93 -22.03
CA PHE A 39 16.61 3.57 -20.62
C PHE A 39 15.40 2.75 -20.15
N GLN A 40 14.18 3.16 -20.48
CA GLN A 40 12.95 2.43 -20.13
C GLN A 40 12.95 1.01 -20.70
N SER A 41 13.36 0.83 -21.96
CA SER A 41 13.48 -0.50 -22.57
C SER A 41 14.46 -1.38 -21.80
N ARG A 42 15.61 -0.84 -21.37
CA ARG A 42 16.57 -1.59 -20.54
C ARG A 42 15.97 -2.00 -19.19
N LEU A 43 15.21 -1.12 -18.53
CA LEU A 43 14.54 -1.46 -17.28
C LEU A 43 13.52 -2.58 -17.48
N VAL A 44 12.72 -2.52 -18.55
CA VAL A 44 11.77 -3.58 -18.91
C VAL A 44 12.50 -4.89 -19.18
N ASP A 45 13.58 -4.86 -19.97
CA ASP A 45 14.39 -6.05 -20.25
C ASP A 45 14.94 -6.68 -18.96
N MET A 46 15.37 -5.87 -17.98
CA MET A 46 15.82 -6.36 -16.69
C MET A 46 14.70 -7.04 -15.88
N LEU A 47 13.47 -6.55 -15.98
CA LEU A 47 12.29 -7.19 -15.37
C LEU A 47 11.92 -8.49 -16.10
N LEU A 48 12.00 -8.51 -17.44
CA LEU A 48 11.65 -9.66 -18.27
C LEU A 48 12.67 -10.80 -18.17
N GLN A 49 13.95 -10.50 -18.09
CA GLN A 49 15.03 -11.49 -18.07
C GLN A 49 15.12 -12.27 -16.76
N GLY A 50 14.40 -11.86 -15.70
CA GLY A 50 14.34 -12.58 -14.44
C GLY A 50 15.69 -12.61 -13.70
N SER A 51 16.13 -11.47 -13.17
CA SER A 51 17.32 -11.42 -12.31
C SER A 51 17.10 -12.19 -11.01
N SER A 52 18.11 -12.94 -10.53
CA SER A 52 18.08 -13.61 -9.22
C SER A 52 18.14 -12.61 -8.05
N GLU A 53 18.85 -11.50 -8.21
CA GLU A 53 19.03 -10.51 -7.15
C GLU A 53 17.81 -9.59 -7.06
N TRP A 54 17.25 -9.46 -5.86
CA TRP A 54 16.06 -8.64 -5.62
C TRP A 54 16.35 -7.15 -5.83
N GLU A 55 17.59 -6.70 -5.62
CA GLU A 55 17.99 -5.32 -5.83
C GLU A 55 17.84 -4.87 -7.28
N THR A 56 18.09 -5.79 -8.23
CA THR A 56 17.89 -5.54 -9.65
C THR A 56 16.41 -5.37 -9.98
N ARG A 57 15.55 -6.25 -9.45
CA ARG A 57 14.09 -6.17 -9.64
C ARG A 57 13.52 -4.90 -9.03
N HIS A 58 13.92 -4.60 -7.79
CA HIS A 58 13.56 -3.36 -7.11
C HIS A 58 14.04 -2.12 -7.89
N GLY A 59 15.31 -2.09 -8.30
CA GLY A 59 15.90 -0.98 -9.06
C GLY A 59 15.16 -0.72 -10.38
N ALA A 60 14.81 -1.79 -11.11
CA ALA A 60 14.06 -1.69 -12.36
C ALA A 60 12.61 -1.22 -12.17
N LEU A 61 11.92 -1.67 -11.10
CA LEU A 61 10.59 -1.17 -10.73
C LEU A 61 10.63 0.32 -10.37
N MET A 62 11.55 0.72 -9.49
CA MET A 62 11.68 2.13 -9.09
C MET A 62 12.08 3.02 -10.27
N GLY A 63 12.97 2.57 -11.14
CA GLY A 63 13.30 3.29 -12.36
C GLY A 63 12.08 3.46 -13.29
N SER A 64 11.30 2.40 -13.47
CA SER A 64 10.08 2.43 -14.29
C SER A 64 9.05 3.40 -13.71
N LYS A 65 8.88 3.40 -12.38
CA LYS A 65 8.02 4.36 -11.67
C LYS A 65 8.41 5.81 -11.99
N ALA A 66 9.70 6.16 -11.93
CA ALA A 66 10.17 7.51 -12.21
C ALA A 66 9.82 7.95 -13.65
N ILE A 67 9.98 7.06 -14.62
CA ILE A 67 9.67 7.34 -16.03
C ILE A 67 8.15 7.46 -16.28
N ILE A 68 7.35 6.63 -15.61
CA ILE A 68 5.88 6.73 -15.65
C ILE A 68 5.45 8.11 -15.14
N LEU A 69 5.96 8.55 -13.99
CA LEU A 69 5.64 9.85 -13.40
C LEU A 69 6.11 11.02 -14.26
N ALA A 70 7.21 10.85 -15.00
CA ALA A 70 7.68 11.81 -15.99
C ALA A 70 6.84 11.85 -17.28
N ARG A 71 5.84 10.97 -17.44
CA ARG A 71 4.98 10.83 -18.62
C ARG A 71 5.72 10.42 -19.89
N MET A 72 6.80 9.67 -19.72
CA MET A 72 7.70 9.27 -20.83
C MET A 72 7.62 7.77 -21.15
N THR A 73 6.67 7.04 -20.57
CA THR A 73 6.49 5.61 -20.86
C THR A 73 5.75 5.43 -22.19
N PRO A 74 6.34 4.70 -23.16
CA PRO A 74 5.67 4.35 -24.42
C PRO A 74 4.40 3.52 -24.18
N GLN A 75 3.38 3.76 -25.00
CA GLN A 75 2.07 3.11 -24.85
C GLN A 75 2.17 1.58 -24.94
N GLU A 76 3.03 1.08 -25.82
CA GLU A 76 3.29 -0.33 -26.06
C GLU A 76 3.94 -1.05 -24.87
N LEU A 77 4.57 -0.32 -23.94
CA LEU A 77 5.22 -0.90 -22.76
C LEU A 77 4.31 -0.94 -21.53
N ILE A 78 3.18 -0.23 -21.54
CA ILE A 78 2.28 -0.12 -20.38
C ILE A 78 1.77 -1.49 -19.95
N SER A 79 1.25 -2.29 -20.89
CA SER A 79 0.69 -3.62 -20.57
C SER A 79 1.76 -4.57 -20.04
N SER A 80 2.96 -4.58 -20.63
CA SER A 80 4.06 -5.42 -20.15
C SER A 80 4.57 -5.01 -18.77
N LEU A 81 4.64 -3.70 -18.50
CA LEU A 81 5.00 -3.18 -17.18
C LEU A 81 3.94 -3.54 -16.13
N LEU A 82 2.65 -3.43 -16.48
CA LEU A 82 1.56 -3.80 -15.59
C LEU A 82 1.63 -5.29 -15.25
N GLU A 83 1.73 -6.16 -16.26
CA GLU A 83 1.82 -7.61 -16.08
C GLU A 83 3.01 -7.99 -15.19
N LYS A 84 4.20 -7.41 -15.43
CA LYS A 84 5.38 -7.68 -14.60
C LYS A 84 5.30 -7.10 -13.20
N ALA A 85 4.70 -5.93 -13.03
CA ALA A 85 4.46 -5.41 -11.68
C ALA A 85 3.49 -6.33 -10.91
N PHE A 86 2.47 -6.88 -11.56
CA PHE A 86 1.57 -7.85 -10.91
C PHE A 86 2.29 -9.13 -10.49
N GLU A 87 3.16 -9.70 -11.33
CA GLU A 87 3.97 -10.86 -10.98
C GLU A 87 4.87 -10.58 -9.76
N LEU A 88 5.49 -9.40 -9.73
CA LEU A 88 6.41 -9.00 -8.66
C LEU A 88 5.72 -8.50 -7.39
N ALA A 89 4.40 -8.29 -7.41
CA ALA A 89 3.62 -7.94 -6.23
C ALA A 89 3.51 -9.10 -5.21
N ASP A 90 3.83 -10.33 -5.64
CA ASP A 90 3.98 -11.52 -4.79
C ASP A 90 5.44 -12.02 -4.70
N ASP A 91 6.43 -11.19 -5.03
CA ASP A 91 7.85 -11.51 -4.86
C ASP A 91 8.19 -11.86 -3.40
N SER A 92 9.18 -12.72 -3.15
CA SER A 92 9.60 -13.08 -1.81
C SER A 92 10.16 -11.90 -1.01
N GLU A 93 10.79 -10.94 -1.69
CA GLU A 93 11.33 -9.73 -1.07
C GLU A 93 10.25 -8.65 -0.91
N PHE A 94 10.00 -8.26 0.35
CA PHE A 94 9.02 -7.24 0.71
C PHE A 94 9.20 -5.92 -0.05
N ARG A 95 10.44 -5.45 -0.22
CA ARG A 95 10.70 -4.18 -0.94
C ARG A 95 10.33 -4.25 -2.41
N VAL A 96 10.49 -5.41 -3.04
CA VAL A 96 10.07 -5.63 -4.44
C VAL A 96 8.55 -5.56 -4.54
N ARG A 97 7.83 -6.20 -3.60
CA ARG A 97 6.35 -6.14 -3.55
C ARG A 97 5.83 -4.71 -3.40
N ILE A 98 6.44 -3.91 -2.52
CA ILE A 98 6.09 -2.49 -2.34
C ILE A 98 6.34 -1.71 -3.64
N ALA A 99 7.54 -1.82 -4.22
CA ALA A 99 7.87 -1.12 -5.46
C ALA A 99 6.94 -1.51 -6.63
N ALA A 100 6.54 -2.78 -6.70
CA ALA A 100 5.59 -3.28 -7.68
C ALA A 100 4.20 -2.62 -7.52
N GLY A 101 3.69 -2.56 -6.29
CA GLY A 101 2.44 -1.84 -5.99
C GLY A 101 2.50 -0.35 -6.33
N GLU A 102 3.64 0.31 -6.09
CA GLU A 102 3.84 1.71 -6.45
C GLU A 102 3.87 1.93 -7.98
N VAL A 103 4.42 0.98 -8.76
CA VAL A 103 4.36 1.01 -10.23
C VAL A 103 2.93 0.88 -10.71
N ILE A 104 2.15 -0.10 -10.18
CA ILE A 104 0.73 -0.27 -10.55
C ILE A 104 -0.07 1.00 -10.22
N GLY A 105 0.15 1.59 -9.04
CA GLY A 105 -0.48 2.84 -8.65
C GLY A 105 -0.11 4.01 -9.55
N SER A 106 1.17 4.12 -9.94
CA SER A 106 1.64 5.17 -10.85
C SER A 106 1.05 5.01 -12.26
N LEU A 107 0.91 3.77 -12.75
CA LEU A 107 0.23 3.50 -14.02
C LEU A 107 -1.25 3.92 -13.96
N CYS A 108 -1.96 3.57 -12.89
CA CYS A 108 -3.36 3.98 -12.71
C CYS A 108 -3.49 5.52 -12.64
N GLY A 109 -2.60 6.19 -11.92
CA GLY A 109 -2.64 7.65 -11.82
C GLY A 109 -2.31 8.37 -13.13
N MET A 110 -1.40 7.79 -13.93
CA MET A 110 -0.95 8.41 -15.18
C MET A 110 -1.86 8.14 -16.37
N TYR A 111 -2.39 6.91 -16.48
CA TYR A 111 -3.18 6.46 -17.62
C TYR A 111 -4.67 6.32 -17.30
N GLY A 112 -5.05 6.62 -16.06
CA GLY A 112 -6.44 6.75 -15.64
C GLY A 112 -7.09 5.42 -15.24
N SER A 113 -8.41 5.53 -15.02
CA SER A 113 -9.21 4.47 -14.39
C SER A 113 -9.33 3.18 -15.21
N ASP A 114 -9.00 3.20 -16.50
CA ASP A 114 -9.07 2.01 -17.36
C ASP A 114 -8.03 0.97 -16.94
N ILE A 115 -6.81 1.40 -16.59
CA ILE A 115 -5.79 0.49 -16.04
C ILE A 115 -6.27 -0.15 -14.74
N TYR A 116 -6.96 0.61 -13.88
CA TYR A 116 -7.52 0.04 -12.66
C TYR A 116 -8.65 -0.96 -12.97
N ARG A 117 -9.53 -0.67 -13.93
CA ARG A 117 -10.59 -1.63 -14.33
C ARG A 117 -10.01 -2.96 -14.79
N ASP A 118 -8.89 -2.93 -15.53
CA ASP A 118 -8.23 -4.14 -16.03
C ASP A 118 -7.62 -4.98 -14.90
N CYS A 119 -7.23 -4.35 -13.79
CA CYS A 119 -6.47 -5.00 -12.73
C CYS A 119 -7.20 -5.14 -11.39
N ARG A 120 -8.38 -4.51 -11.25
CA ARG A 120 -9.19 -4.44 -10.04
C ARG A 120 -9.44 -5.81 -9.43
N GLU A 121 -9.94 -6.76 -10.23
CA GLU A 121 -10.31 -8.08 -9.75
C GLU A 121 -9.10 -8.81 -9.15
N ASN A 122 -7.95 -8.74 -9.82
CA ASN A 122 -6.72 -9.37 -9.35
C ASN A 122 -6.27 -8.76 -8.01
N VAL A 123 -6.29 -7.43 -7.87
CA VAL A 123 -5.90 -6.76 -6.62
C VAL A 123 -6.82 -7.16 -5.46
N LEU A 124 -8.14 -7.07 -5.68
CA LEU A 124 -9.12 -7.36 -4.62
C LEU A 124 -9.12 -8.85 -4.26
N GLN A 125 -9.00 -9.74 -5.25
CA GLN A 125 -8.91 -11.17 -5.02
C GLN A 125 -7.62 -11.53 -4.27
N SER A 126 -6.48 -10.91 -4.59
CA SER A 126 -5.24 -11.11 -3.83
C SER A 126 -5.37 -10.68 -2.37
N ILE A 127 -6.03 -9.56 -2.09
CA ILE A 127 -6.31 -9.13 -0.71
C ILE A 127 -7.24 -10.13 -0.02
N PHE A 128 -8.34 -10.52 -0.68
CA PHE A 128 -9.32 -11.46 -0.15
C PHE A 128 -8.69 -12.82 0.20
N VAL A 129 -7.96 -13.43 -0.74
CA VAL A 129 -7.30 -14.73 -0.53
C VAL A 129 -6.32 -14.65 0.64
N ASN A 130 -5.56 -13.56 0.78
CA ASN A 130 -4.63 -13.43 1.90
C ASN A 130 -5.33 -13.14 3.24
N LEU A 131 -6.51 -12.51 3.24
CA LEU A 131 -7.33 -12.31 4.44
C LEU A 131 -7.98 -13.60 4.96
N GLU A 132 -8.41 -14.50 4.07
CA GLU A 132 -9.05 -15.77 4.44
C GLU A 132 -8.06 -16.87 4.85
N ARG A 133 -6.75 -16.64 4.65
CA ARG A 133 -5.72 -17.61 5.03
C ARG A 133 -5.76 -17.87 6.53
N ASP A 134 -5.81 -19.14 6.89
CA ASP A 134 -5.56 -19.60 8.25
C ASP A 134 -4.06 -19.96 8.36
N PRO A 135 -3.28 -19.23 9.18
CA PRO A 135 -1.86 -19.52 9.39
C PRO A 135 -1.58 -20.93 9.92
N LEU A 136 -2.56 -21.58 10.53
CA LEU A 136 -2.40 -22.92 11.09
C LEU A 136 -2.57 -24.03 10.05
N THR A 137 -3.27 -23.77 8.94
CA THR A 137 -3.57 -24.78 7.91
C THR A 137 -2.84 -24.53 6.59
N ASP A 138 -2.53 -23.28 6.26
CA ASP A 138 -1.98 -22.88 4.95
C ASP A 138 -0.46 -22.63 4.95
N SER A 139 0.26 -23.07 5.99
CA SER A 139 1.73 -23.00 6.05
C SER A 139 2.38 -23.76 4.89
N ALA A 140 2.64 -23.04 3.80
CA ALA A 140 3.59 -23.45 2.80
C ALA A 140 4.96 -23.60 3.47
N MET A 141 5.60 -24.73 3.21
CA MET A 141 6.79 -25.27 3.89
C MET A 141 8.03 -24.35 3.97
N GLY A 142 8.01 -23.15 3.36
CA GLY A 142 9.14 -22.22 3.34
C GLY A 142 9.10 -21.12 4.41
N GLU A 143 7.93 -20.58 4.75
CA GLU A 143 7.79 -19.48 5.74
C GLU A 143 7.70 -19.99 7.18
N GLN A 144 7.25 -21.24 7.35
CA GLN A 144 7.24 -21.94 8.66
C GLN A 144 8.64 -22.04 9.25
N GLU A 145 9.68 -22.26 8.44
CA GLU A 145 11.06 -22.33 8.94
C GLU A 145 11.57 -20.98 9.48
N GLU A 146 11.25 -19.86 8.84
CA GLU A 146 11.64 -18.54 9.35
C GLU A 146 10.86 -18.16 10.60
N THR A 147 9.56 -18.49 10.60
CA THR A 147 8.71 -18.28 11.79
C THR A 147 9.15 -19.17 12.94
N ASP A 148 9.48 -20.43 12.71
CA ASP A 148 10.02 -21.35 13.70
C ASP A 148 11.39 -20.87 14.24
N LYS A 149 12.28 -20.37 13.37
CA LYS A 149 13.58 -19.77 13.79
C LYS A 149 13.39 -18.50 14.62
N LEU A 150 12.37 -17.68 14.33
CA LEU A 150 12.02 -16.49 15.10
C LEU A 150 11.42 -16.87 16.46
N ILE A 151 10.55 -17.86 16.49
CA ILE A 151 9.97 -18.43 17.71
C ILE A 151 11.08 -19.01 18.60
N GLU A 152 12.02 -19.77 18.02
CA GLU A 152 13.17 -20.32 18.73
C GLU A 152 14.05 -19.21 19.34
N LYS A 153 14.31 -18.13 18.59
CA LYS A 153 15.06 -16.96 19.09
C LYS A 153 14.34 -16.19 20.20
N LEU A 154 13.02 -16.08 20.15
CA LEU A 154 12.23 -15.42 21.20
C LEU A 154 12.12 -16.30 22.46
N SER A 155 12.13 -17.63 22.29
CA SER A 155 12.06 -18.60 23.39
C SER A 155 13.40 -18.89 24.09
N SER A 156 14.53 -18.58 23.46
CA SER A 156 15.89 -18.91 23.96
C SER A 156 16.52 -17.86 24.88
N SER A 157 15.74 -16.90 25.40
CA SER A 157 16.25 -15.98 26.43
C SER A 157 16.58 -16.72 27.74
N PRO A 158 17.74 -16.51 28.40
CA PRO A 158 18.31 -17.45 29.38
C PRO A 158 17.65 -17.45 30.77
N SER A 159 16.47 -16.85 30.91
CA SER A 159 15.81 -16.67 32.21
C SER A 159 14.54 -17.52 32.33
N GLY A 160 14.77 -18.81 32.55
CA GLY A 160 13.82 -19.73 33.18
C GLY A 160 12.78 -20.33 32.24
N GLU A 161 12.53 -21.63 32.44
CA GLU A 161 11.40 -22.41 31.93
C GLU A 161 10.07 -21.68 32.20
N ARG A 162 9.72 -20.72 31.37
CA ARG A 162 8.38 -20.16 31.34
C ARG A 162 7.63 -20.94 30.29
N ARG A 163 6.64 -21.70 30.77
CA ARG A 163 5.45 -22.16 30.03
C ARG A 163 5.22 -21.21 28.85
N TYR A 164 5.08 -21.75 27.63
CA TYR A 164 4.44 -21.06 26.52
C TYR A 164 3.17 -20.41 27.08
N SER A 165 3.21 -19.14 27.43
CA SER A 165 2.01 -18.44 27.88
C SER A 165 1.23 -18.14 26.62
N ALA A 166 -0.10 -18.22 26.71
CA ALA A 166 -0.97 -17.79 25.62
C ALA A 166 -0.62 -16.39 25.12
N ASP A 167 -0.02 -15.54 25.97
CA ASP A 167 0.45 -14.20 25.62
C ASP A 167 1.57 -14.19 24.57
N ALA A 168 2.52 -15.14 24.61
CA ALA A 168 3.62 -15.16 23.63
C ALA A 168 3.13 -15.59 22.23
N ALA A 169 2.22 -16.57 22.18
CA ALA A 169 1.55 -16.97 20.94
C ALA A 169 0.67 -15.84 20.39
N GLN A 170 -0.06 -15.14 21.27
CA GLN A 170 -0.87 -13.98 20.88
C GLN A 170 -0.02 -12.85 20.31
N ILE A 171 1.09 -12.49 20.98
CA ILE A 171 2.01 -11.45 20.49
C ILE A 171 2.60 -11.83 19.13
N PHE A 172 2.91 -13.12 18.93
CA PHE A 172 3.42 -13.60 17.65
C PHE A 172 2.39 -13.44 16.53
N HIS A 173 1.13 -13.88 16.71
CA HIS A 173 0.09 -13.67 15.71
C HIS A 173 -0.19 -12.17 15.45
N ASP A 174 -0.07 -11.33 16.47
CA ASP A 174 -0.20 -9.89 16.36
C ASP A 174 0.97 -9.24 15.58
N THR A 175 2.14 -9.89 15.47
CA THR A 175 3.40 -9.26 14.99
C THR A 175 4.15 -10.03 13.89
N ALA A 176 3.75 -11.24 13.50
CA ALA A 176 4.33 -11.92 12.34
C ALA A 176 3.77 -11.32 11.04
N GLY A 177 4.59 -11.11 10.01
CA GLY A 177 4.08 -10.58 8.73
C GLY A 177 3.03 -11.52 8.12
N TRP A 178 1.95 -10.98 7.56
CA TRP A 178 0.88 -11.81 6.98
C TRP A 178 1.08 -12.00 5.47
N LYS A 179 2.18 -12.68 5.12
CA LYS A 179 2.66 -12.91 3.75
C LYS A 179 2.65 -11.62 2.90
N SER A 180 1.80 -11.57 1.87
CA SER A 180 1.67 -10.47 0.93
C SER A 180 0.48 -9.56 1.26
N LEU A 181 -0.29 -9.82 2.31
CA LEU A 181 -1.53 -9.08 2.60
C LEU A 181 -1.25 -7.58 2.78
N GLU A 182 -0.28 -7.25 3.62
CA GLU A 182 0.12 -5.86 3.88
C GLU A 182 0.58 -5.17 2.59
N THR A 183 1.37 -5.87 1.77
CA THR A 183 1.89 -5.32 0.51
C THR A 183 0.81 -5.18 -0.56
N TRP A 184 -0.17 -6.09 -0.62
CA TRP A 184 -1.34 -5.96 -1.49
C TRP A 184 -2.26 -4.83 -1.06
N MET A 185 -2.45 -4.61 0.24
CA MET A 185 -3.15 -3.42 0.73
C MET A 185 -2.39 -2.13 0.43
N LYS A 186 -1.05 -2.12 0.50
CA LYS A 186 -0.22 -0.99 0.07
C LYS A 186 -0.27 -0.76 -1.45
N CYS A 187 -0.39 -1.81 -2.24
CA CYS A 187 -0.66 -1.72 -3.67
C CYS A 187 -2.01 -1.02 -3.92
N LEU A 188 -3.08 -1.47 -3.26
CA LEU A 188 -4.38 -0.80 -3.33
C LEU A 188 -4.31 0.66 -2.87
N GLN A 189 -3.59 0.95 -1.78
CA GLN A 189 -3.35 2.31 -1.32
C GLN A 189 -2.73 3.17 -2.45
N SER A 190 -1.67 2.66 -3.08
CA SER A 190 -0.97 3.35 -4.17
C SER A 190 -1.87 3.60 -5.39
N ILE A 191 -2.79 2.67 -5.69
CA ILE A 191 -3.80 2.84 -6.76
C ILE A 191 -4.79 3.95 -6.42
N ILE A 192 -5.33 3.95 -5.20
CA ILE A 192 -6.30 4.96 -4.75
C ILE A 192 -5.65 6.35 -4.79
N GLU A 193 -4.43 6.47 -4.26
CA GLU A 193 -3.67 7.72 -4.25
C GLU A 193 -3.31 8.17 -5.67
N GLY A 194 -2.90 7.24 -6.54
CA GLY A 194 -2.59 7.53 -7.94
C GLY A 194 -3.78 8.08 -8.71
N LEU A 195 -4.95 7.45 -8.60
CA LEU A 195 -6.17 7.91 -9.26
C LEU A 195 -6.77 9.17 -8.64
N GLY A 196 -6.50 9.42 -7.35
CA GLY A 196 -7.09 10.52 -6.60
C GLY A 196 -8.61 10.47 -6.68
N HIS A 197 -9.24 11.61 -7.00
CA HIS A 197 -10.71 11.70 -7.08
C HIS A 197 -11.36 10.81 -8.13
N ASN A 198 -10.61 10.39 -9.15
CA ASN A 198 -11.12 9.44 -10.13
C ASN A 198 -11.32 8.02 -9.55
N PHE A 199 -10.86 7.77 -8.32
CA PHE A 199 -11.14 6.52 -7.61
C PHE A 199 -12.54 6.49 -6.96
N ASN A 200 -13.14 7.64 -6.63
CA ASN A 200 -14.40 7.71 -5.88
C ASN A 200 -15.55 6.85 -6.46
N PRO A 201 -15.75 6.76 -7.80
CA PRO A 201 -16.78 5.89 -8.39
C PRO A 201 -16.61 4.39 -8.11
N PHE A 202 -15.41 3.95 -7.72
CA PHE A 202 -15.11 2.54 -7.42
C PHE A 202 -15.25 2.19 -5.94
N VAL A 203 -15.55 3.18 -5.09
CA VAL A 203 -15.80 2.94 -3.66
C VAL A 203 -17.22 2.40 -3.49
N ASP A 204 -17.33 1.09 -3.52
CA ASP A 204 -18.58 0.35 -3.31
C ASP A 204 -18.57 -0.43 -1.98
N GLN A 205 -19.73 -0.99 -1.62
CA GLN A 205 -19.89 -1.73 -0.37
C GLN A 205 -18.97 -2.96 -0.32
N ALA A 206 -18.75 -3.63 -1.45
CA ALA A 206 -17.90 -4.83 -1.51
C ALA A 206 -16.44 -4.50 -1.18
N LEU A 207 -15.92 -3.39 -1.72
CA LEU A 207 -14.61 -2.87 -1.36
C LEU A 207 -14.55 -2.50 0.13
N LEU A 208 -15.55 -1.79 0.64
CA LEU A 208 -15.58 -1.38 2.05
C LEU A 208 -15.63 -2.58 3.00
N ASP A 209 -16.45 -3.59 2.71
CA ASP A 209 -16.54 -4.80 3.50
C ASP A 209 -15.18 -5.52 3.55
N LEU A 210 -14.49 -5.61 2.41
CA LEU A 210 -13.15 -6.21 2.34
C LEU A 210 -12.15 -5.45 3.22
N ILE A 211 -12.11 -4.13 3.13
CA ILE A 211 -11.18 -3.31 3.93
C ILE A 211 -11.55 -3.31 5.41
N PHE A 212 -12.83 -3.21 5.75
CA PHE A 212 -13.30 -3.22 7.13
C PHE A 212 -13.05 -4.56 7.83
N ARG A 213 -13.05 -5.67 7.11
CA ARG A 213 -12.56 -6.96 7.62
C ARG A 213 -11.08 -6.88 8.02
N ALA A 214 -10.22 -6.29 7.19
CA ALA A 214 -8.81 -6.10 7.51
C ALA A 214 -8.59 -5.23 8.77
N LEU A 215 -9.46 -4.26 9.04
CA LEU A 215 -9.40 -3.42 10.26
C LEU A 215 -9.67 -4.19 11.56
N THR A 216 -10.26 -5.38 11.47
CA THR A 216 -10.56 -6.26 12.60
C THR A 216 -9.66 -7.50 12.65
N HIS A 217 -8.65 -7.55 11.77
CA HIS A 217 -7.74 -8.67 11.67
C HIS A 217 -6.90 -8.83 12.95
N THR A 218 -6.49 -10.05 13.29
CA THR A 218 -5.70 -10.34 14.50
C THR A 218 -4.32 -9.70 14.46
N ASN A 219 -3.69 -9.70 13.28
CA ASN A 219 -2.41 -9.05 13.04
C ASN A 219 -2.47 -7.51 13.09
N ARG A 220 -1.60 -6.89 13.89
CA ARG A 220 -1.60 -5.43 14.08
C ARG A 220 -1.13 -4.67 12.84
N PHE A 221 -0.21 -5.22 12.05
CA PHE A 221 0.31 -4.55 10.86
C PHE A 221 -0.71 -4.52 9.73
N VAL A 222 -1.53 -5.57 9.64
CA VAL A 222 -2.71 -5.60 8.76
C VAL A 222 -3.70 -4.53 9.17
N ARG A 223 -4.06 -4.43 10.46
CA ARG A 223 -4.97 -3.36 10.93
C ARG A 223 -4.39 -1.97 10.68
N GLU A 224 -3.12 -1.74 11.01
CA GLU A 224 -2.43 -0.47 10.78
C GLU A 224 -2.49 -0.07 9.30
N THR A 225 -2.11 -0.99 8.41
CA THR A 225 -2.14 -0.77 6.97
C THR A 225 -3.55 -0.51 6.45
N GLY A 226 -4.55 -1.24 6.97
CA GLY A 226 -5.95 -1.00 6.63
C GLY A 226 -6.43 0.41 6.97
N TYR A 227 -5.96 1.03 8.07
CA TYR A 227 -6.28 2.42 8.37
C TYR A 227 -5.61 3.42 7.40
N TYR A 228 -4.40 3.14 6.90
CA TYR A 228 -3.81 3.95 5.83
C TYR A 228 -4.59 3.84 4.51
N VAL A 229 -5.12 2.65 4.19
CA VAL A 229 -6.04 2.47 3.05
C VAL A 229 -7.33 3.27 3.28
N CYS A 230 -7.91 3.24 4.49
CA CYS A 230 -9.07 4.04 4.82
C CYS A 230 -8.80 5.55 4.66
N ALA A 231 -7.64 6.03 5.09
CA ALA A 231 -7.24 7.42 4.90
C ALA A 231 -7.23 7.80 3.40
N SER A 232 -6.76 6.89 2.54
CA SER A 232 -6.74 7.10 1.08
C SER A 232 -8.15 7.08 0.48
N LEU A 233 -9.02 6.14 0.90
CA LEU A 233 -10.42 6.06 0.48
C LEU A 233 -11.20 7.34 0.83
N VAL A 234 -11.03 7.86 2.05
CA VAL A 234 -11.69 9.11 2.45
C VAL A 234 -11.01 10.36 1.89
N ALA A 235 -9.76 10.28 1.44
CA ALA A 235 -9.11 11.38 0.74
C ALA A 235 -9.59 11.46 -0.72
N CYS A 236 -9.81 10.32 -1.37
CA CYS A 236 -10.16 10.27 -2.79
C CYS A 236 -11.53 10.92 -3.07
N GLY A 237 -12.50 10.85 -2.15
CA GLY A 237 -13.77 11.55 -2.34
C GLY A 237 -13.67 13.08 -2.22
N CYS A 238 -12.55 13.65 -1.74
CA CYS A 238 -12.43 15.08 -1.53
C CYS A 238 -11.94 15.81 -2.80
N VAL A 239 -12.86 16.43 -3.54
CA VAL A 239 -12.52 17.43 -4.56
C VAL A 239 -12.55 18.81 -3.91
N ARG A 240 -11.47 19.59 -3.99
CA ARG A 240 -11.46 20.97 -3.48
C ARG A 240 -11.57 21.96 -4.62
N ASP A 241 -12.36 23.01 -4.44
CA ASP A 241 -12.34 24.16 -5.34
C ASP A 241 -11.08 25.02 -5.11
N GLY A 242 -10.88 26.05 -5.94
CA GLY A 242 -9.77 26.99 -5.80
C GLY A 242 -9.79 27.82 -4.50
N SER A 243 -10.86 27.73 -3.70
CA SER A 243 -10.98 28.36 -2.37
C SER A 243 -10.62 27.40 -1.23
N GLY A 244 -10.40 26.11 -1.54
CA GLY A 244 -10.09 25.06 -0.56
C GLY A 244 -11.32 24.38 0.04
N THR A 245 -12.52 24.75 -0.40
CA THR A 245 -13.80 24.16 0.02
C THR A 245 -14.00 22.83 -0.67
N ALA A 246 -14.39 21.78 0.06
CA ALA A 246 -14.68 20.49 -0.57
C ALA A 246 -16.02 20.56 -1.32
N LEU A 247 -16.00 20.19 -2.60
CA LEU A 247 -17.16 20.02 -3.46
C LEU A 247 -17.53 18.54 -3.43
N LEU A 248 -18.43 18.17 -2.52
CA LEU A 248 -19.00 16.82 -2.48
C LEU A 248 -20.41 16.85 -3.06
N ASP A 249 -20.72 15.92 -3.95
CA ASP A 249 -22.09 15.60 -4.36
C ASP A 249 -22.70 14.54 -3.42
N GLU A 250 -24.01 14.34 -3.50
CA GLU A 250 -24.71 13.33 -2.69
C GLU A 250 -24.27 11.89 -3.03
N GLU A 251 -23.70 11.67 -4.22
CA GLU A 251 -23.17 10.38 -4.66
C GLU A 251 -21.75 10.11 -4.14
N ASN A 252 -21.14 11.07 -3.45
CA ASN A 252 -19.79 10.95 -2.91
C ASN A 252 -19.70 9.82 -1.87
N ALA A 253 -18.71 8.95 -2.02
CA ALA A 253 -18.57 7.78 -1.17
C ALA A 253 -18.36 8.15 0.30
N ILE A 254 -17.72 9.30 0.59
CA ILE A 254 -17.48 9.76 1.96
C ILE A 254 -18.79 10.10 2.66
N LEU A 255 -19.74 10.73 1.95
CA LEU A 255 -21.05 11.06 2.51
C LEU A 255 -21.92 9.81 2.62
N LYS A 256 -21.97 9.01 1.55
CA LYS A 256 -22.79 7.79 1.47
C LYS A 256 -22.40 6.76 2.54
N TYR A 257 -21.11 6.59 2.80
CA TYR A 257 -20.59 5.57 3.72
C TYR A 257 -20.01 6.17 5.02
N GLY A 258 -20.20 7.47 5.26
CA GLY A 258 -19.56 8.20 6.35
C GLY A 258 -19.83 7.63 7.74
N HIS A 259 -21.03 7.12 7.99
CA HIS A 259 -21.35 6.47 9.26
C HIS A 259 -20.54 5.18 9.46
N GLN A 260 -20.43 4.33 8.44
CA GLN A 260 -19.62 3.11 8.53
C GLN A 260 -18.14 3.44 8.76
N PHE A 261 -17.60 4.42 8.02
CA PHE A 261 -16.24 4.91 8.27
C PHE A 261 -16.09 5.38 9.72
N SER A 262 -17.02 6.20 10.24
CA SER A 262 -16.93 6.73 11.61
C SER A 262 -16.91 5.63 12.67
N GLU A 263 -17.68 4.55 12.49
CA GLU A 263 -17.70 3.41 13.41
C GLU A 263 -16.38 2.65 13.40
N HIS A 264 -15.83 2.38 12.22
CA HIS A 264 -14.57 1.67 12.08
C HIS A 264 -13.36 2.50 12.55
N LEU A 265 -13.34 3.79 12.24
CA LEU A 265 -12.34 4.73 12.75
C LEU A 265 -12.37 4.80 14.29
N CYS A 266 -13.57 4.86 14.90
CA CYS A 266 -13.75 4.82 16.35
C CYS A 266 -13.15 3.55 16.98
N LYS A 267 -13.31 2.39 16.36
CA LYS A 267 -12.67 1.13 16.80
C LYS A 267 -11.15 1.24 16.75
N GLY A 268 -10.59 1.77 15.67
CA GLY A 268 -9.14 1.97 15.53
C GLY A 268 -8.54 2.94 16.53
N LEU A 269 -9.25 4.01 16.88
CA LEU A 269 -8.85 4.95 17.93
C LEU A 269 -8.83 4.28 19.32
N ALA A 270 -9.54 3.16 19.48
CA ALA A 270 -9.57 2.36 20.70
C ALA A 270 -8.67 1.10 20.62
N ASP A 271 -7.88 0.94 19.57
CA ASP A 271 -7.02 -0.24 19.39
C ASP A 271 -5.99 -0.36 20.52
N ASN A 272 -5.63 -1.59 20.88
CA ASN A 272 -4.64 -1.85 21.93
C ASN A 272 -3.22 -1.39 21.52
N TRP A 273 -2.90 -1.42 20.23
CA TRP A 273 -1.59 -1.04 19.71
C TRP A 273 -1.51 0.44 19.36
N SER A 274 -0.50 1.14 19.89
CA SER A 274 -0.33 2.58 19.68
C SER A 274 -0.11 2.95 18.21
N GLN A 275 0.58 2.11 17.42
CA GLN A 275 0.74 2.35 15.98
C GLN A 275 -0.61 2.29 15.24
N VAL A 276 -1.48 1.35 15.60
CA VAL A 276 -2.81 1.24 14.99
C VAL A 276 -3.68 2.43 15.39
N ARG A 277 -3.63 2.86 16.67
CA ARG A 277 -4.30 4.09 17.11
C ARG A 277 -3.81 5.32 16.36
N LEU A 278 -2.49 5.45 16.14
CA LEU A 278 -1.92 6.55 15.37
C LEU A 278 -2.41 6.53 13.91
N ALA A 279 -2.38 5.38 13.24
CA ALA A 279 -2.88 5.25 11.88
C ALA A 279 -4.38 5.58 11.79
N SER A 280 -5.20 5.13 12.75
CA SER A 280 -6.61 5.50 12.83
C SER A 280 -6.82 6.99 13.11
N SER A 281 -6.00 7.61 13.95
CA SER A 281 -6.03 9.06 14.19
C SER A 281 -5.74 9.86 12.92
N VAL A 282 -4.77 9.41 12.10
CA VAL A 282 -4.49 10.00 10.79
C VAL A 282 -5.70 9.84 9.87
N ALA A 283 -6.26 8.63 9.75
CA ALA A 283 -7.43 8.37 8.91
C ALA A 283 -8.67 9.17 9.36
N THR A 284 -8.89 9.29 10.68
CA THR A 284 -9.99 10.07 11.28
C THR A 284 -9.83 11.56 10.97
N ARG A 285 -8.61 12.09 11.11
CA ARG A 285 -8.32 13.47 10.74
C ARG A 285 -8.60 13.71 9.27
N THR A 286 -8.12 12.83 8.39
CA THR A 286 -8.35 12.94 6.94
C THR A 286 -9.84 12.90 6.63
N PHE A 287 -10.60 11.96 7.21
CA PHE A 287 -12.05 11.86 7.05
C PHE A 287 -12.77 13.17 7.41
N LEU A 288 -12.50 13.72 8.60
CA LEU A 288 -13.12 14.98 9.03
C LEU A 288 -12.69 16.17 8.16
N GLN A 289 -11.44 16.21 7.70
CA GLN A 289 -10.92 17.26 6.83
C GLN A 289 -11.41 17.17 5.38
N SER A 290 -11.87 15.99 4.96
CA SER A 290 -12.50 15.77 3.65
C SER A 290 -13.97 16.20 3.59
N LEU A 291 -14.63 16.36 4.75
CA LEU A 291 -16.01 16.82 4.81
C LEU A 291 -16.10 18.35 4.54
N PRO A 292 -17.15 18.80 3.83
CA PRO A 292 -17.22 20.12 3.21
C PRO A 292 -17.52 21.25 4.18
N SER A 293 -18.19 20.96 5.30
CA SER A 293 -18.57 21.96 6.28
C SER A 293 -18.50 21.41 7.70
N ASP A 294 -18.57 22.30 8.69
CA ASP A 294 -18.63 21.90 10.08
C ASP A 294 -19.94 21.16 10.38
N GLU A 295 -21.07 21.56 9.81
CA GLU A 295 -22.35 20.84 9.93
C GLU A 295 -22.24 19.38 9.47
N ALA A 296 -21.55 19.15 8.34
CA ALA A 296 -21.30 17.80 7.84
C ALA A 296 -20.40 16.97 8.77
N ARG A 297 -19.50 17.62 9.53
CA ARG A 297 -18.66 16.96 10.55
C ARG A 297 -19.43 16.65 11.83
N HIS A 298 -20.35 17.53 12.25
CA HIS A 298 -21.08 17.42 13.51
C HIS A 298 -21.85 16.09 13.64
N GLN A 299 -22.36 15.54 12.55
CA GLN A 299 -23.07 14.25 12.58
C GLN A 299 -22.20 13.06 13.02
N PHE A 300 -20.87 13.15 12.87
CA PHE A 300 -19.93 12.09 13.23
C PHE A 300 -19.25 12.31 14.59
N PHE A 301 -19.40 13.51 15.17
CA PHE A 301 -18.79 13.87 16.46
C PHE A 301 -19.21 12.97 17.63
N PRO A 302 -20.48 12.56 17.79
CA PRO A 302 -20.87 11.68 18.88
C PRO A 302 -20.09 10.35 18.90
N THR A 303 -19.74 9.83 17.73
CA THR A 303 -19.00 8.57 17.58
C THR A 303 -17.49 8.77 17.76
N LEU A 304 -16.93 9.84 17.20
CA LEU A 304 -15.49 10.01 17.08
C LEU A 304 -14.86 10.79 18.24
N LEU A 305 -15.49 11.90 18.68
CA LEU A 305 -14.88 12.80 19.67
C LEU A 305 -14.48 12.11 20.98
N PRO A 306 -15.30 11.23 21.59
CA PRO A 306 -14.92 10.59 22.85
C PRO A 306 -13.59 9.82 22.76
N ARG A 307 -13.32 9.17 21.63
CA ARG A 307 -12.07 8.44 21.40
C ARG A 307 -10.92 9.33 20.96
N MET A 308 -11.20 10.39 20.21
CA MET A 308 -10.19 11.38 19.84
C MET A 308 -9.61 12.08 21.07
N CYS A 309 -10.42 12.39 22.08
CA CYS A 309 -9.94 13.04 23.31
C CYS A 309 -9.05 12.15 24.21
N LEU A 310 -8.94 10.85 23.90
CA LEU A 310 -8.14 9.88 24.66
C LEU A 310 -6.82 9.53 23.97
N ASN A 311 -6.58 10.06 22.76
CA ASN A 311 -5.37 9.86 21.96
C ASN A 311 -4.61 11.18 21.78
#